data_AF-A0A511WWM0-F1
#
_entry.id   AF-A0A511WWM0-F1
#
_cell.length_a   1.000
_cell.length_b   1.000
_cell.length_c   1.000
_cell.angle_alpha   90.00
_cell.angle_beta   90.00
_cell.angle_gamma   90.00
#
_symmetry.space_group_name_H-M   'P 1'
#
loop_
_entity.id
_entity.type
_entity.pdbx_description
1 polymer ?
#
loop_
_entity_poly.entity_id
_entity_poly.type
_entity_poly.pdbx_seq_one_letter_code
_entity_poly.pdbx_strand_id
1 'polypeptide(L)'
;MKAYFLWKELNAIIKNSHNRGINFPETISESLMCYALDFELNRGTGGDARNPETDEVCEAKATSNWDRDTSSFSPSEDFDRLFFVRLNQREDSISIYDLELDSNDLKQISVSSTQTVGDQQAEKRRPRFSIIKKIIEPNDIQPVASIDLRTKKLTKH
;
A
#
# COMPACT_ATOMS: atom_id res chain seq x y z
N MET A 1 6.97 6.90 13.37
CA MET A 1 6.42 8.26 13.61
C MET A 1 7.37 9.40 13.26
N LYS A 2 8.55 9.57 13.88
CA LYS A 2 9.46 10.70 13.56
C LYS A 2 9.77 10.83 12.06
N ALA A 3 10.09 9.71 11.40
CA ALA A 3 10.36 9.67 9.97
C ALA A 3 9.19 10.19 9.11
N TYR A 4 7.94 9.91 9.51
CA TYR A 4 6.75 10.40 8.81
C TYR A 4 6.68 11.93 8.82
N PHE A 5 6.85 12.55 9.99
CA PHE A 5 6.75 14.02 10.09
C PHE A 5 7.87 14.73 9.32
N LEU A 6 9.09 14.19 9.35
CA LEU A 6 10.21 14.70 8.55
C LEU A 6 9.95 14.56 7.04
N TRP A 7 9.41 13.41 6.61
CA TRP A 7 9.00 13.23 5.21
C TRP A 7 7.87 14.19 4.82
N LYS A 8 6.86 14.38 5.68
CA LYS A 8 5.73 15.30 5.42
C LYS A 8 6.21 16.74 5.26
N GLU A 9 7.14 17.18 6.11
CA GLU A 9 7.78 18.49 6.01
C GLU A 9 8.55 18.65 4.69
N LEU A 10 9.40 17.67 4.35
CA LEU A 10 10.14 17.68 3.09
C LEU A 10 9.20 17.69 1.88
N ASN A 11 8.14 16.89 1.91
CA ASN A 11 7.14 16.83 0.84
C ASN A 11 6.43 18.18 0.66
N ALA A 12 6.09 18.88 1.75
CA ALA A 12 5.50 20.21 1.71
C ALA A 12 6.46 21.24 1.08
N ILE A 13 7.75 21.21 1.47
CA ILE A 13 8.78 22.08 0.90
C ILE A 13 8.90 21.86 -0.61
N ILE A 14 8.97 20.61 -1.07
CA ILE A 14 9.11 20.29 -2.50
C ILE A 14 7.87 20.71 -3.29
N LYS A 15 6.67 20.48 -2.75
CA LYS A 15 5.41 20.88 -3.41
C LYS A 15 5.25 22.38 -3.58
N ASN A 16 5.92 23.20 -2.77
CA ASN A 16 5.93 24.65 -2.95
C ASN A 16 6.77 25.10 -4.16
N SER A 17 7.68 24.26 -4.66
CA SER A 17 8.55 24.58 -5.79
C SER A 17 8.28 23.72 -7.04
N HIS A 18 7.55 22.62 -6.90
CA HIS A 18 7.27 21.66 -7.98
C HIS A 18 5.83 21.15 -7.92
N ASN A 19 5.27 20.81 -9.07
CA ASN A 19 3.89 20.30 -9.17
C ASN A 19 3.69 18.88 -8.59
N ARG A 20 4.78 18.13 -8.35
CA ARG A 20 4.73 16.76 -7.83
C ARG A 20 5.35 16.71 -6.44
N GLY A 21 4.65 16.02 -5.53
CA GLY A 21 5.20 15.68 -4.22
C GLY A 21 6.08 14.43 -4.27
N ILE A 22 6.69 14.14 -3.14
CA ILE A 22 7.40 12.90 -2.88
C ILE A 22 6.39 11.80 -2.60
N ASN A 23 6.63 10.61 -3.14
CA ASN A 23 5.82 9.44 -2.82
C ASN A 23 5.93 9.10 -1.33
N PHE A 24 4.90 8.43 -0.80
CA PHE A 24 4.96 7.92 0.57
C PHE A 24 6.04 6.84 0.64
N PRO A 25 7.06 6.97 1.51
CA PRO A 25 8.17 6.03 1.52
C PRO A 25 7.72 4.68 2.04
N GLU A 26 8.06 3.65 1.28
CA GLU A 26 7.84 2.24 1.56
C GLU A 26 8.25 1.85 2.98
N THR A 27 9.49 2.20 3.38
CA THR A 27 10.00 1.93 4.71
C THR A 27 9.14 2.54 5.84
N ILE A 28 8.43 3.64 5.57
CA ILE A 28 7.51 4.24 6.55
C ILE A 28 6.16 3.52 6.53
N SER A 29 5.57 3.31 5.35
CA SER A 29 4.27 2.67 5.21
C SER A 29 4.25 1.23 5.70
N GLU A 30 5.23 0.42 5.31
CA GLU A 30 5.34 -0.99 5.71
C GLU A 30 5.60 -1.13 7.20
N SER A 31 6.49 -0.30 7.77
CA SER A 31 6.77 -0.34 9.20
C SER A 31 5.51 -0.02 10.02
N LEU A 32 4.68 0.92 9.55
CA LEU A 32 3.42 1.26 10.21
C LEU A 32 2.38 0.15 10.05
N MET A 33 2.31 -0.49 8.88
CA MET A 33 1.45 -1.64 8.65
C MET A 33 1.84 -2.81 9.57
N CYS A 34 3.13 -3.17 9.59
CA CYS A 34 3.66 -4.24 10.44
C CYS A 34 3.38 -3.97 11.92
N TYR A 35 3.63 -2.73 12.37
CA TYR A 35 3.30 -2.32 13.73
C TYR A 35 1.79 -2.44 14.06
N ALA A 36 0.91 -2.13 13.12
CA ALA A 36 -0.53 -2.19 13.36
C ALA A 36 -1.09 -3.62 13.37
N LEU A 37 -0.51 -4.50 12.55
CA LEU A 37 -1.00 -5.87 12.34
C LEU A 37 -0.20 -6.92 13.12
N ASP A 38 0.80 -6.51 13.91
CA ASP A 38 1.74 -7.41 14.58
C ASP A 38 2.52 -8.32 13.60
N PHE A 39 2.82 -7.79 12.41
CA PHE A 39 3.62 -8.47 11.38
C PHE A 39 5.11 -8.15 11.50
N GLU A 40 5.92 -8.95 10.81
CA GLU A 40 7.36 -8.75 10.70
C GLU A 40 7.70 -8.12 9.35
N LEU A 41 8.59 -7.12 9.33
CA LEU A 41 9.14 -6.59 8.08
C LEU A 41 10.00 -7.64 7.39
N ASN A 42 9.75 -7.91 6.12
CA ASN A 42 10.55 -8.83 5.34
C ASN A 42 11.68 -8.06 4.64
N ARG A 43 12.95 -8.35 4.97
CA ARG A 43 14.12 -7.59 4.48
C ARG A 43 15.12 -8.40 3.65
N GLY A 44 14.71 -9.55 3.12
CA GLY A 44 15.64 -10.40 2.38
C GLY A 44 15.03 -11.47 1.49
N THR A 45 13.70 -11.60 1.46
CA THR A 45 12.97 -12.54 0.60
C THR A 45 11.84 -11.80 -0.11
N GLY A 46 11.08 -12.45 -0.99
CA GLY A 46 9.96 -11.80 -1.69
C GLY A 46 8.87 -11.31 -0.72
N GLY A 47 8.14 -10.26 -1.11
CA GLY A 47 7.14 -9.57 -0.29
C GLY A 47 7.73 -8.57 0.70
N ASP A 48 6.86 -7.74 1.26
CA ASP A 48 7.20 -6.57 2.09
C ASP A 48 7.09 -6.88 3.60
N ALA A 49 6.21 -7.81 3.96
CA ALA A 49 5.99 -8.24 5.33
C ALA A 49 5.68 -9.74 5.43
N ARG A 50 5.72 -10.28 6.63
CA ARG A 50 5.33 -11.65 6.95
C ARG A 50 4.40 -11.66 8.15
N ASN A 51 3.30 -12.40 8.04
CA ASN A 51 2.44 -12.69 9.18
C ASN A 51 3.09 -13.81 10.00
N PRO A 52 3.56 -13.55 11.24
CA PRO A 52 4.27 -14.55 12.04
C PRO A 52 3.36 -15.69 12.53
N GLU A 53 2.04 -15.50 12.54
CA GLU A 53 1.08 -16.52 12.97
C GLU A 53 0.77 -17.54 11.87
N THR A 54 0.68 -17.09 10.62
CA THR A 54 0.27 -17.91 9.46
C THR A 54 1.42 -18.25 8.51
N ASP A 55 2.58 -17.60 8.64
CA ASP A 55 3.70 -17.66 7.69
C ASP A 55 3.42 -17.02 6.32
N GLU A 56 2.27 -16.33 6.17
CA GLU A 56 1.91 -15.66 4.90
C GLU A 56 2.91 -14.55 4.56
N VAL A 57 3.36 -14.53 3.31
CA VAL A 57 4.12 -13.44 2.70
C VAL A 57 3.15 -12.38 2.21
N CYS A 58 3.33 -11.15 2.68
CA CYS A 58 2.44 -10.04 2.39
C CYS A 58 3.10 -9.01 1.48
N GLU A 59 2.37 -8.55 0.47
CA GLU A 59 2.73 -7.38 -0.34
C GLU A 59 1.97 -6.15 0.21
N ALA A 60 2.62 -5.00 0.27
CA ALA A 60 2.03 -3.74 0.69
C ALA A 60 2.15 -2.68 -0.40
N LYS A 61 1.02 -2.06 -0.75
CA LYS A 61 1.01 -0.83 -1.56
C LYS A 61 0.58 0.34 -0.69
N ALA A 62 1.14 1.52 -0.96
CA ALA A 62 0.85 2.68 -0.15
C ALA A 62 0.66 3.94 -0.99
N THR A 63 -0.22 4.84 -0.53
CA THR A 63 -0.43 6.15 -1.14
C THR A 63 -0.52 7.23 -0.07
N SER A 64 0.00 8.41 -0.41
CA SER A 64 -0.21 9.63 0.36
C SER A 64 -1.31 10.53 -0.20
N ASN A 65 -1.95 10.13 -1.29
CA ASN A 65 -3.08 10.83 -1.88
C ASN A 65 -4.36 10.12 -1.47
N TRP A 66 -5.31 10.86 -0.87
CA TRP A 66 -6.51 10.25 -0.35
C TRP A 66 -7.36 9.65 -1.47
N ASP A 67 -7.75 10.42 -2.49
CA ASP A 67 -8.74 9.96 -3.48
C ASP A 67 -8.16 9.22 -4.70
N ARG A 68 -6.83 9.08 -4.78
CA ARG A 68 -6.15 8.58 -5.98
C ARG A 68 -4.89 7.82 -5.63
N ASP A 69 -4.61 6.77 -6.38
CA ASP A 69 -3.34 6.05 -6.34
C ASP A 69 -2.94 5.54 -7.74
N THR A 70 -1.69 5.12 -7.86
CA THR A 70 -1.19 4.40 -9.03
C THR A 70 -0.21 3.36 -8.52
N SER A 71 -0.77 2.28 -8.03
CA SER A 71 -0.02 1.16 -7.49
C SER A 71 0.63 0.39 -8.63
N SER A 72 1.91 0.07 -8.47
CA SER A 72 2.71 -0.62 -9.48
C SER A 72 3.15 -1.97 -8.95
N PHE A 73 2.95 -2.99 -9.78
CA PHE A 73 3.22 -4.38 -9.44
C PHE A 73 4.40 -4.89 -10.26
N SER A 74 5.24 -5.76 -9.69
CA SER A 74 6.42 -6.28 -10.38
C SER A 74 6.02 -7.37 -11.38
N PRO A 75 6.80 -7.65 -12.45
CA PRO A 75 6.44 -8.70 -13.41
C PRO A 75 6.49 -10.13 -12.84
N SER A 76 7.20 -10.32 -11.73
CA SER A 76 7.45 -11.60 -11.07
C SER A 76 7.11 -11.55 -9.58
N GLU A 77 6.11 -10.75 -9.24
CA GLU A 77 5.60 -10.61 -7.88
C GLU A 77 4.89 -11.88 -7.43
N ASP A 78 5.17 -12.32 -6.21
CA ASP A 78 4.58 -13.49 -5.58
C ASP A 78 4.43 -13.23 -4.08
N PHE A 79 3.20 -13.39 -3.60
CA PHE A 79 2.76 -13.10 -2.24
C PHE A 79 1.42 -13.80 -1.99
N ASP A 80 1.11 -14.05 -0.72
CA ASP A 80 -0.11 -14.72 -0.27
C ASP A 80 -1.23 -13.73 0.04
N ARG A 81 -0.89 -12.51 0.48
CA ARG A 81 -1.87 -11.49 0.85
C ARG A 81 -1.46 -10.07 0.45
N LEU A 82 -2.37 -9.31 -0.18
CA LEU A 82 -2.16 -7.91 -0.55
C LEU A 82 -2.80 -6.95 0.46
N PHE A 83 -1.99 -6.01 0.96
CA PHE A 83 -2.41 -4.92 1.84
C PHE A 83 -2.28 -3.56 1.17
N PHE A 84 -3.12 -2.62 1.59
CA PHE A 84 -3.07 -1.23 1.15
C PHE A 84 -3.01 -0.25 2.32
N VAL A 85 -2.00 0.62 2.33
CA VAL A 85 -1.81 1.67 3.33
C VAL A 85 -2.19 3.03 2.73
N ARG A 86 -3.33 3.56 3.14
CA ARG A 86 -3.87 4.84 2.69
C ARG A 86 -3.60 5.92 3.74
N LEU A 87 -2.72 6.86 3.41
CA LEU A 87 -2.39 7.97 4.30
C LEU A 87 -3.32 9.17 4.04
N ASN A 88 -4.03 9.60 5.08
CA ASN A 88 -4.64 10.91 5.16
C ASN A 88 -3.63 11.94 5.68
N GLN A 89 -2.94 12.62 4.76
CA GLN A 89 -1.94 13.64 5.14
C GLN A 89 -2.52 14.81 5.92
N ARG A 90 -3.80 15.16 5.73
CA ARG A 90 -4.43 16.30 6.40
C ARG A 90 -4.64 16.01 7.89
N GLU A 91 -5.14 14.82 8.18
CA GLU A 91 -5.46 14.36 9.53
C GLU A 91 -4.28 13.66 10.23
N ASP A 92 -3.16 13.49 9.53
CA ASP A 92 -1.99 12.73 10.01
C ASP A 92 -2.39 11.33 10.50
N SER A 93 -3.22 10.65 9.70
CA SER A 93 -3.70 9.30 10.02
C SER A 93 -3.51 8.35 8.85
N ILE A 94 -3.30 7.07 9.14
CA ILE A 94 -3.31 6.01 8.14
C ILE A 94 -4.49 5.07 8.35
N SER A 95 -5.00 4.55 7.25
CA SER A 95 -5.95 3.45 7.18
C SER A 95 -5.28 2.29 6.46
N ILE A 96 -5.33 1.10 7.06
CA ILE A 96 -4.74 -0.12 6.53
C ILE A 96 -5.87 -1.04 6.12
N TYR A 97 -5.82 -1.52 4.89
CA TYR A 97 -6.81 -2.41 4.30
C TYR A 97 -6.14 -3.75 4.01
N ASP A 98 -6.78 -4.82 4.46
CA ASP A 98 -6.58 -6.14 3.88
C ASP A 98 -7.47 -6.24 2.65
N LEU A 99 -6.90 -6.53 1.48
CA LEU A 99 -7.68 -6.62 0.24
C LEU A 99 -8.18 -8.03 -0.05
N GLU A 100 -7.72 -9.02 0.71
CA GLU A 100 -8.06 -10.43 0.54
C GLU A 100 -7.72 -11.02 -0.82
N LEU A 101 -6.62 -10.56 -1.42
CA LEU A 101 -6.14 -11.04 -2.72
C LEU A 101 -4.75 -11.65 -2.58
N ASP A 102 -4.51 -12.77 -3.25
CA ASP A 102 -3.18 -13.33 -3.47
C ASP A 102 -2.60 -12.87 -4.84
N SER A 103 -1.41 -13.36 -5.18
CA SER A 103 -0.75 -13.04 -6.46
C SER A 103 -1.51 -13.57 -7.69
N ASN A 104 -2.37 -14.58 -7.55
CA ASN A 104 -3.18 -15.15 -8.63
C ASN A 104 -4.48 -14.37 -8.86
N ASP A 105 -5.13 -13.94 -7.79
CA ASP A 105 -6.29 -13.05 -7.83
C ASP A 105 -5.90 -11.72 -8.46
N LEU A 106 -4.74 -11.17 -8.06
CA LEU A 106 -4.19 -9.94 -8.63
C LEU A 106 -4.06 -10.03 -10.15
N LYS A 107 -3.60 -11.17 -10.69
CA LYS A 107 -3.42 -11.39 -12.14
C LYS A 107 -4.72 -11.24 -12.92
N GLN A 108 -5.88 -11.47 -12.31
CA GLN A 108 -7.18 -11.37 -12.98
C GLN A 108 -7.69 -9.93 -13.12
N ILE A 109 -7.09 -8.96 -12.41
CA ILE A 109 -7.57 -7.58 -12.41
C ILE A 109 -7.31 -6.92 -13.76
N SER A 110 -8.35 -6.36 -14.37
CA SER A 110 -8.24 -5.60 -15.62
C SER A 110 -7.58 -4.23 -15.41
N VAL A 111 -6.45 -4.01 -16.08
CA VAL A 111 -5.70 -2.74 -16.09
C VAL A 111 -6.06 -1.84 -17.28
N SER A 112 -6.58 -2.43 -18.36
CA SER A 112 -7.19 -1.71 -19.49
C SER A 112 -8.44 -2.46 -19.98
N SER A 113 -9.05 -2.00 -21.07
CA SER A 113 -10.13 -2.73 -21.74
C SER A 113 -9.68 -4.02 -22.42
N THR A 114 -8.38 -4.22 -22.60
CA THR A 114 -7.82 -5.33 -23.39
C THR A 114 -6.85 -6.20 -22.61
N GLN A 115 -6.40 -5.78 -21.43
CA GLN A 115 -5.36 -6.46 -20.67
C GLN A 115 -5.66 -6.51 -19.17
N THR A 116 -5.31 -7.63 -18.58
CA THR A 116 -5.22 -7.87 -17.14
C THR A 116 -3.82 -7.55 -16.62
N VAL A 117 -3.66 -7.57 -15.29
CA VAL A 117 -2.35 -7.57 -14.64
C VAL A 117 -1.51 -8.73 -15.19
N GLY A 118 -2.06 -9.94 -15.24
CA GLY A 118 -1.36 -11.13 -15.71
C GLY A 118 -0.85 -11.00 -17.15
N ASP A 119 -1.66 -10.43 -18.04
CA ASP A 119 -1.25 -10.16 -19.43
C ASP A 119 -0.04 -9.24 -19.51
N GLN A 120 -0.05 -8.15 -18.73
CA GLN A 120 1.07 -7.22 -18.69
C GLN A 120 2.33 -7.84 -18.04
N GLN A 121 2.16 -8.65 -16.99
CA GLN A 121 3.28 -9.36 -16.36
C GLN A 121 3.92 -10.39 -17.30
N ALA A 122 3.11 -11.11 -18.10
CA ALA A 122 3.60 -12.06 -19.11
C ALA A 122 4.48 -11.37 -20.17
N GLU A 123 4.18 -10.11 -20.50
CA GLU A 123 5.01 -9.25 -21.34
C GLU A 123 6.20 -8.60 -20.61
N LYS A 124 6.51 -9.02 -19.38
CA LYS A 124 7.55 -8.46 -18.50
C LYS A 124 7.34 -6.98 -18.17
N ARG A 125 6.11 -6.47 -18.28
CA ARG A 125 5.75 -5.10 -17.90
C ARG A 125 5.31 -5.04 -16.44
N ARG A 126 5.39 -3.83 -15.87
CA ARG A 126 4.85 -3.52 -14.54
C ARG A 126 3.41 -3.01 -14.70
N PRO A 127 2.40 -3.79 -14.32
CA PRO A 127 1.02 -3.33 -14.33
C PRO A 127 0.85 -2.17 -13.35
N ARG A 128 0.03 -1.20 -13.74
CA ARG A 128 -0.29 -0.03 -12.92
C ARG A 128 -1.78 0.24 -12.94
N PHE A 129 -2.39 0.34 -11.77
CA PHE A 129 -3.79 0.73 -11.63
C PHE A 129 -4.04 1.37 -10.25
N SER A 130 -5.23 1.93 -10.07
CA SER A 130 -5.66 2.47 -8.78
C SER A 130 -6.35 1.39 -7.95
N ILE A 131 -5.73 0.96 -6.86
CA ILE A 131 -6.33 0.04 -5.88
C ILE A 131 -7.61 0.65 -5.30
N ILE A 132 -7.59 1.96 -5.01
CA ILE A 132 -8.75 2.67 -4.46
C ILE A 132 -9.96 2.51 -5.40
N LYS A 133 -9.78 2.83 -6.68
CA LYS A 133 -10.88 2.84 -7.66
C LYS A 133 -11.26 1.46 -8.19
N LYS A 134 -10.33 0.50 -8.19
CA LYS A 134 -10.56 -0.84 -8.76
C LYS A 134 -10.97 -1.88 -7.74
N ILE A 135 -10.59 -1.71 -6.47
CA ILE A 135 -10.74 -2.73 -5.44
C ILE A 135 -11.52 -2.19 -4.24
N ILE A 136 -11.04 -1.13 -3.58
CA ILE A 136 -11.62 -0.68 -2.31
C ILE A 136 -13.03 -0.10 -2.50
N GLU A 137 -13.19 0.91 -3.36
CA GLU A 137 -14.50 1.58 -3.54
C GLU A 137 -15.58 0.67 -4.11
N PRO A 138 -15.33 -0.17 -5.14
CA PRO A 138 -16.36 -1.04 -5.71
C PRO A 138 -16.86 -2.13 -4.75
N ASN A 139 -15.99 -2.57 -3.82
CA ASN A 139 -16.31 -3.65 -2.88
C ASN A 139 -16.58 -3.14 -1.45
N ASP A 140 -16.64 -1.82 -1.25
CA ASP A 140 -16.84 -1.16 0.05
C ASP A 140 -15.93 -1.71 1.18
N ILE A 141 -14.67 -2.01 0.83
CA ILE A 141 -13.71 -2.60 1.77
C ILE A 141 -13.40 -1.59 2.87
N GLN A 142 -13.62 -2.01 4.12
CA GLN A 142 -13.30 -1.21 5.29
C GLN A 142 -11.87 -1.46 5.76
N PRO A 143 -11.21 -0.48 6.40
CA PRO A 143 -9.88 -0.71 6.94
C PRO A 143 -9.92 -1.68 8.12
N VAL A 144 -8.94 -2.58 8.20
CA VAL A 144 -8.73 -3.51 9.33
C VAL A 144 -8.01 -2.86 10.50
N ALA A 145 -7.28 -1.78 10.24
CA ALA A 145 -6.63 -0.99 11.28
C ALA A 145 -6.46 0.48 10.85
N SER A 146 -6.35 1.36 11.84
CA SER A 146 -6.00 2.76 11.65
C SER A 146 -5.06 3.27 12.73
N ILE A 147 -4.21 4.22 12.36
CA ILE A 147 -3.29 4.87 13.30
C ILE A 147 -3.40 6.38 13.17
N ASP A 148 -3.61 7.06 14.29
CA ASP A 148 -3.35 8.49 14.42
C ASP A 148 -1.85 8.68 14.69
N LEU A 149 -1.13 9.30 13.74
CA LEU A 149 0.33 9.43 13.78
C LEU A 149 0.80 10.49 14.78
N ARG A 150 -0.09 11.40 15.21
CA ARG A 150 0.21 12.42 16.24
C ARG A 150 0.10 11.83 17.63
N THR A 151 -1.01 11.17 17.93
CA THR A 151 -1.28 10.57 19.25
C THR A 151 -0.69 9.17 19.39
N LYS A 152 -0.31 8.54 18.28
CA LYS A 152 0.13 7.13 18.18
C LYS A 152 -0.96 6.13 18.53
N LYS A 153 -2.22 6.57 18.58
CA LYS A 153 -3.35 5.70 18.88
C LYS A 153 -3.59 4.74 17.71
N LEU A 154 -3.41 3.46 17.98
CA LEU A 154 -3.81 2.36 17.10
C LEU A 154 -5.26 1.98 17.40
N THR A 155 -6.06 1.77 16.35
CA THR A 155 -7.40 1.20 16.42
C THR A 155 -7.44 0.01 15.46
N LYS A 156 -7.79 -1.18 15.97
CA LYS A 156 -8.09 -2.37 15.16
C LYS A 156 -9.61 -2.47 14.97
N HIS A 157 -10.05 -2.90 13.80
CA HIS A 157 -11.46 -2.96 13.41
C HIS A 157 -11.96 -4.41 13.32
#